data_AF-A0A935MGS3-F1
#
_entry.id   AF-A0A935MGS3-F1
#
_cell.length_a   1.000
_cell.length_b   1.000
_cell.length_c   1.000
_cell.angle_alpha   90.00
_cell.angle_beta   90.00
_cell.angle_gamma   90.00
#
_symmetry.space_group_name_H-M   'P 1'
#
loop_
_entity.id
_entity.type
_entity.pdbx_description
1 polymer ?
#
loop_
_entity_poly.entity_id
_entity_poly.type
_entity_poly.pdbx_seq_one_letter_code
_entity_poly.pdbx_strand_id
1 'polypeptide(L)'
;MKQGQKKEITIRHLMNHTSGVQNIPLTTVEIYPSPDFVKLALAAEITDKPGTKFSYNNKAMNLLAGDCKNCFKKTWTIIWQKNICTTWY
;
A
#
# COMPACT_ATOMS: atom_id res chain seq x y z
N MET A 1 0.36 -21.05 6.38
CA MET A 1 -0.19 -19.74 5.93
C MET A 1 0.83 -18.65 6.24
N LYS A 2 1.23 -17.82 5.27
CA LYS A 2 2.27 -16.78 5.46
C LYS A 2 1.75 -15.49 6.12
N GLN A 3 0.47 -15.45 6.51
CA GLN A 3 -0.18 -14.28 7.11
C GLN A 3 0.54 -13.73 8.36
N GLY A 4 1.19 -14.58 9.15
CA GLY A 4 2.00 -14.15 10.30
C GLY A 4 3.19 -13.27 9.95
N GLN A 5 3.60 -13.21 8.67
CA GLN A 5 4.69 -12.35 8.18
C GLN A 5 4.25 -10.91 7.93
N LYS A 6 2.95 -10.58 8.02
CA LYS A 6 2.47 -9.20 7.90
C LYS A 6 3.14 -8.24 8.89
N LYS A 7 3.48 -8.73 10.09
CA LYS A 7 4.21 -7.97 11.12
C LYS A 7 5.66 -7.60 10.72
N GLU A 8 6.23 -8.28 9.73
CA GLU A 8 7.59 -8.04 9.22
C GLU A 8 7.59 -7.03 8.05
N ILE A 9 6.41 -6.66 7.56
CA ILE A 9 6.28 -5.64 6.52
C ILE A 9 6.56 -4.27 7.14
N THR A 10 7.44 -3.51 6.50
CA THR A 10 7.78 -2.14 6.89
C THR A 10 7.28 -1.18 5.82
N ILE A 11 7.20 0.11 6.16
CA ILE A 11 6.90 1.18 5.18
C ILE A 11 7.89 1.13 4.00
N ARG A 12 9.17 0.81 4.26
CA ARG A 12 10.18 0.65 3.21
C ARG A 12 9.86 -0.49 2.24
N HIS A 13 9.36 -1.62 2.75
CA HIS A 13 8.93 -2.74 1.89
C HIS A 13 7.74 -2.35 1.00
N LEU A 14 6.80 -1.54 1.50
CA LEU A 14 5.69 -1.02 0.69
C LEU A 14 6.19 -0.09 -0.42
N MET A 15 7.02 0.89 -0.08
CA MET A 15 7.55 1.88 -1.02
C MET A 15 8.48 1.26 -2.08
N ASN A 16 9.23 0.22 -1.72
CA ASN A 16 10.14 -0.47 -2.64
C ASN A 16 9.46 -1.62 -3.40
N HIS A 17 8.16 -1.84 -3.22
CA HIS A 17 7.44 -2.96 -3.81
C HIS A 17 8.07 -4.33 -3.51
N THR A 18 8.58 -4.51 -2.29
CA THR A 18 9.17 -5.77 -1.80
C THR A 18 8.39 -6.37 -0.63
N SER A 19 7.14 -5.96 -0.43
CA SER A 19 6.31 -6.40 0.69
C SER A 19 5.86 -7.86 0.62
N GLY A 20 5.88 -8.47 -0.57
CA GLY A 20 5.39 -9.84 -0.78
C GLY A 20 3.88 -9.97 -0.66
N VAL A 21 3.13 -8.86 -0.64
CA VAL A 21 1.66 -8.86 -0.70
C VAL A 21 1.22 -9.46 -2.04
N GLN A 22 0.20 -10.32 -1.98
CA GLN A 22 -0.40 -10.94 -3.15
C GLN A 22 -0.80 -9.89 -4.18
N ASN A 23 -0.41 -10.14 -5.42
CA ASN A 23 -0.78 -9.30 -6.54
C ASN A 23 -1.16 -10.16 -7.75
N ILE A 24 -2.02 -9.61 -8.60
CA ILE A 24 -2.28 -10.11 -9.94
C ILE A 24 -1.78 -9.07 -10.97
N PRO A 25 -1.46 -9.48 -12.21
CA PRO A 25 -0.92 -8.57 -13.22
C PRO A 25 -1.79 -7.35 -13.51
N LEU A 26 -3.11 -7.48 -13.45
CA LEU A 26 -4.07 -6.39 -13.64
C LEU A 26 -4.82 -6.07 -12.35
N THR A 27 -4.13 -5.60 -11.32
CA THR A 27 -4.70 -5.35 -9.98
C THR A 27 -5.95 -4.45 -9.98
N THR A 28 -6.16 -3.65 -11.03
CA THR A 28 -7.35 -2.80 -11.20
C THR A 28 -8.65 -3.59 -11.17
N VAL A 29 -8.66 -4.86 -11.62
CA VAL A 29 -9.88 -5.69 -11.57
C VAL A 29 -10.31 -6.04 -10.15
N GLU A 30 -9.40 -5.99 -9.17
CA GLU A 30 -9.73 -6.18 -7.76
C GLU A 30 -9.96 -4.83 -7.06
N ILE A 31 -9.17 -3.81 -7.40
CA ILE A 31 -9.21 -2.52 -6.71
C ILE A 31 -10.46 -1.72 -7.04
N TYR A 32 -10.83 -1.59 -8.33
CA TYR A 32 -11.93 -0.70 -8.73
C TYR A 32 -13.32 -1.18 -8.30
N PRO A 33 -13.62 -2.49 -8.28
CA PRO A 33 -14.88 -2.96 -7.71
C PRO A 33 -14.92 -2.90 -6.17
N SER A 34 -13.78 -2.73 -5.50
CA SER A 34 -13.75 -2.71 -4.05
C SER A 34 -14.28 -1.37 -3.51
N PRO A 35 -15.25 -1.40 -2.57
CA PRO A 35 -15.71 -0.18 -1.90
C PRO A 35 -14.65 0.41 -0.96
N ASP A 36 -13.68 -0.41 -0.53
CA ASP A 36 -12.56 0.00 0.33
C ASP A 36 -11.28 -0.74 -0.07
N PHE A 37 -10.44 -0.06 -0.84
CA PHE A 37 -9.18 -0.59 -1.34
C PHE A 37 -8.13 -0.81 -0.25
N VAL A 38 -8.24 -0.15 0.91
CA VAL A 38 -7.35 -0.38 2.06
C VAL A 38 -7.71 -1.70 2.73
N LYS A 39 -9.01 -1.94 2.98
CA LYS A 39 -9.49 -3.22 3.52
C LYS A 39 -9.18 -4.39 2.59
N LEU A 40 -9.33 -4.20 1.28
CA LEU A 40 -8.92 -5.19 0.29
C LEU A 40 -7.43 -5.55 0.44
N ALA A 41 -6.57 -4.55 0.58
CA ALA A 41 -5.14 -4.77 0.74
C ALA A 41 -4.78 -5.40 2.10
N LEU A 42 -5.52 -5.07 3.17
CA LEU A 42 -5.37 -5.71 4.48
C LEU A 42 -5.81 -7.19 4.47
N ALA A 43 -6.80 -7.53 3.65
CA ALA A 43 -7.27 -8.90 3.47
C ALA A 43 -6.34 -9.74 2.59
N ALA A 44 -5.52 -9.11 1.74
CA ALA A 44 -4.62 -9.81 0.83
C ALA A 44 -3.65 -10.76 1.56
N GLU A 45 -3.32 -11.87 0.90
CA GLU A 45 -2.33 -12.82 1.41
C GLU A 45 -0.90 -12.33 1.21
N ILE A 46 0.04 -12.97 1.92
CA ILE A 46 1.47 -12.79 1.71
C ILE A 46 1.95 -13.97 0.86
N THR A 47 2.39 -13.71 -0.37
CA THR A 47 2.89 -14.73 -1.29
C THR A 47 4.38 -14.95 -1.13
N ASP A 48 5.13 -13.89 -0.85
CA ASP A 48 6.59 -13.88 -0.79
C ASP A 48 7.06 -13.31 0.55
N LYS A 49 8.27 -13.69 0.98
CA LYS A 49 8.83 -13.13 2.23
C LYS A 49 9.10 -11.63 2.03
N PRO A 50 8.71 -10.74 2.96
CA PRO A 50 9.03 -9.32 2.85
C PRO A 50 10.53 -9.09 2.68
N GLY A 51 10.89 -8.23 1.73
CA GLY A 51 12.28 -7.85 1.41
C GLY A 51 13.01 -8.79 0.45
N THR A 52 12.44 -9.94 0.06
CA THR A 52 13.18 -10.92 -0.75
C THR A 52 12.94 -10.81 -2.25
N LYS A 53 11.81 -10.23 -2.68
CA LYS A 53 11.42 -10.18 -4.10
C LYS A 53 10.74 -8.85 -4.42
N PHE A 54 11.18 -8.21 -5.51
CA PHE A 54 10.51 -7.06 -6.08
C PHE A 54 9.28 -7.50 -6.89
N SER A 55 8.14 -6.87 -6.63
CA SER A 55 6.90 -7.03 -7.40
C SER A 55 6.06 -5.77 -7.27
N TYR A 56 5.98 -4.98 -8.34
CA TYR A 56 5.15 -3.79 -8.39
C TYR A 56 3.71 -4.14 -7.99
N ASN A 57 3.19 -3.48 -6.96
CA ASN A 57 1.93 -3.87 -6.34
C ASN A 57 1.13 -2.65 -5.83
N ASN A 58 0.02 -2.37 -6.52
CA ASN A 58 -0.90 -1.28 -6.15
C ASN A 58 -1.61 -1.52 -4.81
N LYS A 59 -1.86 -2.78 -4.40
CA LYS A 59 -2.41 -3.08 -3.06
C LYS A 59 -1.42 -2.67 -1.96
N ALA A 60 -0.12 -2.87 -2.17
CA ALA A 60 0.90 -2.42 -1.22
C ALA A 60 0.90 -0.88 -1.08
N MET A 61 0.71 -0.15 -2.18
CA MET A 61 0.57 1.30 -2.15
C MET A 61 -0.72 1.76 -1.47
N ASN A 62 -1.81 1.00 -1.61
CA ASN A 62 -3.07 1.28 -0.91
C ASN A 62 -2.94 1.14 0.61
N LEU A 63 -2.11 0.22 1.11
CA LEU A 63 -1.79 0.13 2.55
C LEU A 63 -1.08 1.40 3.02
N LEU A 64 -0.08 1.85 2.26
CA LEU A 64 0.63 3.10 2.56
C LEU A 64 -0.34 4.30 2.59
N ALA A 65 -1.30 4.33 1.66
CA ALA A 65 -2.34 5.35 1.63
C ALA A 65 -3.22 5.37 2.89
N GLY A 66 -3.58 4.19 3.40
CA GLY A 66 -4.31 4.03 4.66
C GLY A 66 -3.50 4.48 5.87
N ASP A 67 -2.23 4.06 5.95
CA ASP A 67 -1.34 4.43 7.06
C ASP A 67 -1.09 5.94 7.13
N CYS A 68 -0.81 6.60 5.99
CA CYS A 68 -0.65 8.05 5.95
C CYS A 68 -1.91 8.79 6.41
N LYS A 69 -3.11 8.34 5.99
CA LYS A 69 -4.37 8.95 6.44
C LYS A 69 -4.52 8.85 7.96
N ASN A 70 -4.15 7.71 8.55
CA ASN A 70 -4.18 7.50 10.00
C ASN A 70 -3.17 8.38 10.74
N CYS A 71 -1.93 8.47 10.24
CA CYS A 71 -0.87 9.27 10.85
C CYS A 71 -1.19 10.77 10.84
N PHE A 72 -1.65 11.29 9.71
CA PHE A 72 -1.88 12.73 9.56
C PHE A 72 -3.28 13.19 9.95
N LYS A 73 -4.23 12.27 10.14
CA LYS A 73 -5.67 12.54 10.35
C LYS A 73 -6.24 13.54 9.33
N LYS A 74 -5.65 13.59 8.13
CA LYS A 74 -5.96 14.53 7.05
C LYS A 74 -6.14 13.77 5.75
N THR A 75 -7.00 14.29 4.88
CA THR A 75 -7.20 13.76 3.54
C THR A 75 -5.96 13.99 2.68
N TRP A 76 -5.63 13.03 1.81
CA TRP A 76 -4.52 13.10 0.85
C TRP A 76 -4.46 14.43 0.08
N THR A 77 -5.61 14.93 -0.38
CA THR A 77 -5.74 16.23 -1.06
C THR A 77 -5.13 17.38 -0.26
N ILE A 78 -5.33 17.40 1.06
CA ILE A 78 -4.82 18.47 1.95
C ILE A 78 -3.31 18.34 2.11
N ILE A 79 -2.79 17.12 2.27
CA ILE A 79 -1.36 16.88 2.44
C ILE A 79 -0.61 17.25 1.16
N TRP A 80 -1.15 16.83 0.01
CA TRP A 80 -0.57 17.05 -1.30
C TRP A 80 -0.55 18.55 -1.65
N GLN A 81 -1.68 19.24 -1.46
CA GLN A 81 -1.78 20.66 -1.80
C GLN A 81 -0.94 21.55 -0.89
N LYS A 82 -0.80 21.24 0.41
CA LYS A 82 -0.10 22.11 1.36
C LYS A 82 1.40 21.86 1.51
N ASN A 83 1.89 20.66 1.20
CA ASN A 83 3.28 20.30 1.47
C ASN A 83 4.06 19.88 0.22
N ILE A 84 3.38 19.56 -0.87
CA ILE A 84 4.02 19.12 -2.11
C ILE A 84 3.83 20.18 -3.18
N CYS A 85 2.60 20.58 -3.51
CA CYS A 85 2.37 21.57 -4.58
C CYS A 85 2.93 22.97 -4.28
N THR A 86 2.95 23.39 -3.01
CA THR A 86 3.45 24.71 -2.60
C THR A 86 4.97 24.79 -2.49
N THR A 87 5.68 23.66 -2.55
CA THR A 87 7.16 23.61 -2.49
C THR A 87 7.82 23.56 -3.86
N TRP A 88 7.04 23.58 -4.94
CA TRP A 88 7.52 23.60 -6.34
C TRP A 88 7.34 24.96 -7.05
N TYR A 89 7.24 26.04 -6.28
CA TYR A 89 7.29 27.42 -6.76
C TYR A 89 8.16 28.28 -5.84
#